data_AF-A0A256WL04-F1
#
_entry.id   AF-A0A256WL04-F1
#
_cell.length_a   1.000
_cell.length_b   1.000
_cell.length_c   1.000
_cell.angle_alpha   90.00
_cell.angle_beta   90.00
_cell.angle_gamma   90.00
#
_symmetry.space_group_name_H-M   'P 1'
#
loop_
_entity.id
_entity.type
_entity.pdbx_description
1 polymer ?
#
loop_
_entity_poly.entity_id
_entity_poly.type
_entity_poly.pdbx_seq_one_letter_code
_entity_poly.pdbx_strand_id
1 'polypeptide(L)'
;MKKLFTLLATLLIGLVATSFAQTIVGTDPENKNVVLEEFTGIHCGYCPDGHAIAQAIYNANPEDVVLLAIHTGGYASPGAGEPDFRTPFGAAIAGQTDLQGYPAGTVNRHLFPGWSQGSGTAMGRGQWTGAANQILATPSYLNIAAEASIIPATRQLSVLVEVYYTGDSPETTNLLNVAIAQNNISGPQSGGNAGNNYQHMHMLRHLVTGQWGIEIPETTEGSFYTTTLTYEIPADYNDVDVILEDLDIVAFVTETHQEVVSGIKASVTFPAASDYDAAVKEILFPISQACEGDLGARIELKNYGAINLTSADIEYTVNGGDIATYSWTGDLEYPDSEIVNLPAIPFDMLDENTIEITVNNPNGNEDENTANDMNSSDFAPAEETSLVVDLQLFVGHNGGDISWEFYNGSGELLAEGGDYVNNETVNMTLPIDGSDCYNFVLRDQVGDGFMGGGYLKLKDDGDVFVYITDELEDLIGITFHAD
;
A
#
# COMPACT_ATOMS: atom_id res chain seq x y z
N MET A 1 -30.97 -12.79 -76.67
CA MET A 1 -29.73 -13.28 -76.03
C MET A 1 -29.60 -12.58 -74.68
N LYS A 2 -29.95 -13.30 -73.60
CA LYS A 2 -29.92 -12.81 -72.22
C LYS A 2 -28.47 -12.80 -71.74
N LYS A 3 -27.95 -11.65 -71.30
CA LYS A 3 -26.64 -11.55 -70.66
C LYS A 3 -26.82 -11.72 -69.16
N LEU A 4 -26.25 -12.83 -68.67
CA LEU A 4 -26.18 -13.24 -67.28
C LEU A 4 -25.14 -12.36 -66.56
N PHE A 5 -25.53 -11.64 -65.52
CA PHE A 5 -24.60 -11.02 -64.58
C PHE A 5 -24.22 -12.09 -63.54
N THR A 6 -22.96 -12.54 -63.58
CA THR A 6 -22.41 -13.45 -62.59
C THR A 6 -21.89 -12.61 -61.42
N LEU A 7 -22.55 -12.73 -60.27
CA LEU A 7 -22.15 -12.15 -59.00
C LEU A 7 -20.93 -12.93 -58.48
N LEU A 8 -19.78 -12.28 -58.35
CA LEU A 8 -18.58 -12.87 -57.74
C LEU A 8 -18.71 -12.70 -56.21
N ALA A 9 -19.13 -13.75 -55.52
CA ALA A 9 -19.12 -13.79 -54.06
C ALA A 9 -17.70 -14.13 -53.59
N THR A 10 -16.98 -13.13 -53.06
CA THR A 10 -15.75 -13.33 -52.31
C THR A 10 -16.08 -13.98 -50.97
N LEU A 11 -15.73 -15.26 -50.84
CA LEU A 11 -15.75 -16.02 -49.60
C LEU A 11 -14.60 -15.53 -48.71
N LEU A 12 -14.90 -14.62 -47.77
CA LEU A 12 -13.98 -14.22 -46.72
C LEU A 12 -14.02 -15.31 -45.64
N ILE A 13 -13.09 -16.27 -45.70
CA ILE A 13 -12.85 -17.20 -44.60
C ILE A 13 -12.10 -16.39 -43.53
N GLY A 14 -12.85 -15.90 -42.54
CA GLY A 14 -12.28 -15.33 -41.33
C GLY A 14 -11.53 -16.43 -40.58
N LEU A 15 -10.20 -16.37 -40.61
CA LEU A 15 -9.34 -17.12 -39.72
C LEU A 15 -9.54 -16.51 -38.32
N VAL A 16 -10.38 -17.12 -37.50
CA VAL A 16 -10.44 -16.81 -36.06
C VAL A 16 -9.13 -17.32 -35.48
N ALA A 17 -8.14 -16.45 -35.40
CA ALA A 17 -6.99 -16.67 -34.53
C ALA A 17 -7.53 -16.55 -33.10
N THR A 18 -7.86 -17.69 -32.48
CA THR A 18 -7.99 -17.77 -31.03
C THR A 18 -6.62 -17.42 -30.48
N SER A 19 -6.45 -16.21 -29.95
CA SER A 19 -5.33 -15.92 -29.06
C SER A 19 -5.48 -16.83 -27.86
N PHE A 20 -4.72 -17.94 -27.84
CA PHE A 20 -4.52 -18.66 -26.60
C PHE A 20 -3.80 -17.68 -25.67
N ALA A 21 -4.44 -17.28 -24.57
CA ALA A 21 -3.70 -16.71 -23.45
C ALA A 21 -2.59 -17.72 -23.12
N GLN A 22 -1.36 -17.22 -22.99
CA GLN A 22 -0.22 -18.07 -22.64
C GLN A 22 -0.46 -18.60 -21.22
N THR A 23 -0.37 -19.92 -21.03
CA THR A 23 -0.40 -20.52 -19.69
C THR A 23 0.77 -19.97 -18.86
N ILE A 24 0.50 -19.68 -17.60
CA ILE A 24 1.46 -19.11 -16.65
C ILE A 24 2.23 -20.20 -15.90
N VAL A 25 1.72 -21.44 -15.86
CA VAL A 25 2.40 -22.58 -15.23
C VAL A 25 3.35 -23.28 -16.20
N GLY A 26 4.56 -23.60 -15.71
CA GLY A 26 5.53 -24.43 -16.42
C GLY A 26 5.07 -25.88 -16.54
N THR A 27 5.43 -26.57 -17.62
CA THR A 27 5.06 -27.97 -17.87
C THR A 27 6.23 -28.96 -17.75
N ASP A 28 7.45 -28.47 -17.60
CA ASP A 28 8.62 -29.32 -17.40
C ASP A 28 8.66 -29.83 -15.94
N PRO A 29 9.07 -31.08 -15.67
CA PRO A 29 9.17 -31.57 -14.29
C PRO A 29 10.11 -30.74 -13.42
N GLU A 30 9.63 -30.32 -12.24
CA GLU A 30 10.36 -29.53 -11.25
C GLU A 30 10.41 -30.24 -9.89
N ASN A 31 11.20 -29.71 -8.95
CA ASN A 31 11.15 -30.14 -7.56
C ASN A 31 10.03 -29.43 -6.80
N LYS A 32 9.71 -29.94 -5.60
CA LYS A 32 8.70 -29.33 -4.74
C LYS A 32 9.19 -27.99 -4.20
N ASN A 33 8.27 -27.03 -4.15
CA ASN A 33 8.43 -25.84 -3.33
C ASN A 33 8.01 -26.12 -1.89
N VAL A 34 8.58 -25.37 -0.96
CA VAL A 34 8.30 -25.44 0.46
C VAL A 34 7.11 -24.58 0.82
N VAL A 35 6.17 -25.14 1.57
CA VAL A 35 5.16 -24.40 2.32
C VAL A 35 5.42 -24.65 3.80
N LEU A 36 5.88 -23.63 4.52
CA LEU A 36 6.10 -23.68 5.96
C LEU A 36 4.95 -22.96 6.68
N GLU A 37 4.07 -23.74 7.29
CA GLU A 37 3.04 -23.23 8.19
C GLU A 37 3.60 -23.22 9.62
N GLU A 38 3.87 -22.03 10.15
CA GLU A 38 4.31 -21.81 11.53
C GLU A 38 3.10 -21.60 12.45
N PHE A 39 3.09 -22.28 13.59
CA PHE A 39 2.11 -22.09 14.65
C PHE A 39 2.71 -21.19 15.74
N THR A 40 2.16 -20.00 15.88
CA THR A 40 2.70 -18.90 16.69
C THR A 40 1.63 -18.26 17.59
N GLY A 41 2.03 -17.26 18.38
CA GLY A 41 1.15 -16.46 19.23
C GLY A 41 1.88 -15.34 19.97
N ILE A 42 1.18 -14.23 20.24
CA ILE A 42 1.74 -13.01 20.84
C ILE A 42 2.37 -13.25 22.24
N HIS A 43 1.96 -14.30 22.96
CA HIS A 43 2.50 -14.65 24.27
C HIS A 43 3.65 -15.67 24.23
N CYS A 44 4.04 -16.13 23.05
CA CYS A 44 5.08 -17.14 22.87
C CYS A 44 6.49 -16.52 22.86
N GLY A 45 7.21 -16.63 23.97
CA GLY A 45 8.54 -16.03 24.13
C GLY A 45 9.64 -16.50 23.18
N TYR A 46 9.47 -17.65 22.53
CA TYR A 46 10.44 -18.21 21.56
C TYR A 46 9.96 -18.13 20.11
N CYS A 47 8.74 -17.66 19.85
CA CYS A 47 8.22 -17.54 18.49
C CYS A 47 9.01 -16.53 17.63
N PRO A 48 9.57 -15.42 18.17
CA PRO A 48 10.49 -14.57 17.39
C PRO A 48 11.71 -15.30 16.81
N ASP A 49 12.25 -16.30 17.53
CA ASP A 49 13.34 -17.15 17.03
C ASP A 49 12.84 -18.09 15.92
N GLY A 50 11.58 -18.54 16.00
CA GLY A 50 10.89 -19.25 14.92
C GLY A 50 10.75 -18.38 13.66
N HIS A 51 10.16 -17.20 13.80
CA HIS A 51 9.99 -16.23 12.70
C HIS A 51 11.33 -15.93 12.00
N ALA A 52 12.41 -15.74 12.75
CA ALA A 52 13.74 -15.49 12.20
C ALA A 52 14.28 -16.69 11.39
N ILE A 53 14.06 -17.93 11.87
CA ILE A 53 14.45 -19.15 11.15
C ILE A 53 13.61 -19.33 9.88
N ALA A 54 12.29 -19.13 9.96
CA ALA A 54 11.41 -19.20 8.80
C ALA A 54 11.84 -18.20 7.72
N GLN A 55 12.08 -16.94 8.11
CA GLN A 55 12.57 -15.90 7.20
C GLN A 55 13.95 -16.26 6.60
N ALA A 56 14.85 -16.87 7.38
CA ALA A 56 16.14 -17.32 6.85
C ALA A 56 16.00 -18.44 5.79
N ILE A 57 15.02 -19.34 5.95
CA ILE A 57 14.70 -20.38 4.95
C ILE A 57 14.18 -19.73 3.67
N TYR A 58 13.25 -18.76 3.78
CA TYR A 58 12.75 -17.98 2.65
C TYR A 58 13.87 -17.22 1.93
N ASN A 59 14.68 -16.46 2.67
CA ASN A 59 15.76 -15.67 2.10
C ASN A 59 16.80 -16.52 1.35
N ALA A 60 16.95 -17.80 1.72
CA ALA A 60 17.85 -18.72 1.02
C ALA A 60 17.26 -19.25 -0.30
N ASN A 61 15.94 -19.28 -0.45
CA ASN A 61 15.23 -19.81 -1.62
C ASN A 61 13.91 -19.03 -1.85
N PRO A 62 13.98 -17.73 -2.22
CA PRO A 62 12.83 -16.83 -2.19
C PRO A 62 11.74 -17.16 -3.23
N GLU A 63 12.09 -17.88 -4.29
CA GLU A 63 11.16 -18.33 -5.33
C GLU A 63 10.49 -19.68 -4.99
N ASP A 64 11.11 -20.48 -4.11
CA ASP A 64 10.72 -21.87 -3.84
C ASP A 64 10.19 -22.08 -2.41
N VAL A 65 10.03 -21.01 -1.62
CA VAL A 65 9.56 -21.08 -0.23
C VAL A 65 8.41 -20.11 -0.01
N VAL A 66 7.38 -20.62 0.64
CA VAL A 66 6.21 -19.88 1.10
C VAL A 66 6.12 -20.04 2.62
N LEU A 67 5.84 -18.93 3.30
CA LEU A 67 5.67 -18.90 4.75
C LEU A 67 4.22 -18.51 5.10
N LEU A 68 3.67 -19.13 6.15
CA LEU A 68 2.40 -18.74 6.74
C LEU A 68 2.52 -18.78 8.27
N ALA A 69 2.43 -17.63 8.93
CA ALA A 69 2.42 -17.51 10.37
C ALA A 69 0.97 -17.57 10.89
N ILE A 70 0.62 -18.68 11.52
CA ILE A 70 -0.72 -19.01 12.00
C ILE A 70 -0.79 -18.79 13.51
N HIS A 71 -1.43 -17.70 13.91
CA HIS A 71 -1.72 -17.39 15.31
C HIS A 71 -2.83 -18.30 15.82
N THR A 72 -2.48 -19.26 16.69
CA THR A 72 -3.44 -20.26 17.18
C THR A 72 -3.05 -20.83 18.55
N GLY A 73 -4.02 -21.42 19.23
CA GLY A 73 -3.86 -22.06 20.53
C GLY A 73 -3.60 -21.11 21.70
N GLY A 74 -3.04 -21.65 22.79
CA GLY A 74 -2.98 -20.98 24.09
C GLY A 74 -2.12 -19.72 24.14
N TYR A 75 -1.11 -19.61 23.27
CA TYR A 75 -0.23 -18.44 23.21
C TYR A 75 -0.73 -17.31 22.29
N ALA A 76 -1.78 -17.57 21.51
CA ALA A 76 -2.34 -16.60 20.57
C ALA A 76 -3.63 -15.93 21.09
N SER A 77 -4.15 -16.38 22.24
CA SER A 77 -5.37 -15.79 22.79
C SER A 77 -5.06 -14.43 23.40
N PRO A 78 -5.69 -13.33 22.95
CA PRO A 78 -5.38 -11.99 23.42
C PRO A 78 -5.89 -11.75 24.85
N GLY A 79 -5.13 -10.97 25.61
CA GLY A 79 -5.55 -10.33 26.84
C GLY A 79 -6.39 -9.06 26.59
N ALA A 80 -6.74 -8.36 27.67
CA ALA A 80 -7.51 -7.13 27.57
C ALA A 80 -6.70 -6.02 26.90
N GLY A 81 -7.22 -5.49 25.78
CA GLY A 81 -6.59 -4.43 24.99
C GLY A 81 -5.48 -4.89 24.05
N GLU A 82 -5.27 -6.19 23.90
CA GLU A 82 -4.35 -6.76 22.90
C GLU A 82 -5.11 -7.13 21.62
N PRO A 83 -4.46 -7.03 20.44
CA PRO A 83 -5.09 -7.37 19.16
C PRO A 83 -5.32 -8.88 19.02
N ASP A 84 -6.39 -9.26 18.33
CA ASP A 84 -6.69 -10.68 18.05
C ASP A 84 -6.19 -11.10 16.65
N PHE A 85 -4.94 -11.55 16.60
CA PHE A 85 -4.32 -12.04 15.36
C PHE A 85 -4.78 -13.43 14.91
N ARG A 86 -5.69 -14.08 15.64
CA ARG A 86 -6.16 -15.43 15.28
C ARG A 86 -7.12 -15.38 14.09
N THR A 87 -7.21 -16.50 13.37
CA THR A 87 -8.24 -16.70 12.35
C THR A 87 -9.19 -17.84 12.73
N PRO A 88 -10.39 -17.90 12.13
CA PRO A 88 -11.28 -19.06 12.28
C PRO A 88 -10.66 -20.39 11.82
N PHE A 89 -9.60 -20.33 11.01
CA PHE A 89 -8.98 -21.50 10.39
C PHE A 89 -7.87 -22.13 11.23
N GLY A 90 -7.15 -21.31 12.00
CA GLY A 90 -5.90 -21.71 12.66
C GLY A 90 -6.03 -22.91 13.60
N ALA A 91 -7.17 -23.05 14.30
CA ALA A 91 -7.39 -24.17 15.22
C ALA A 91 -7.51 -25.51 14.49
N ALA A 92 -8.17 -25.55 13.33
CA ALA A 92 -8.34 -26.78 12.56
C ALA A 92 -7.03 -27.21 11.88
N ILE A 93 -6.28 -26.26 11.33
CA ILE A 93 -4.97 -26.51 10.71
C ILE A 93 -3.98 -27.01 11.76
N ALA A 94 -3.95 -26.39 12.94
CA ALA A 94 -3.15 -26.87 14.07
C ALA A 94 -3.56 -28.29 14.51
N GLY A 95 -4.86 -28.56 14.60
CA GLY A 95 -5.42 -29.81 15.15
C GLY A 95 -5.03 -31.07 14.40
N GLN A 96 -4.62 -30.98 13.13
CA GLN A 96 -4.17 -32.14 12.35
C GLN A 96 -2.66 -32.45 12.48
N THR A 97 -1.89 -31.61 13.16
CA THR A 97 -0.42 -31.71 13.17
C THR A 97 0.15 -32.45 14.38
N ASP A 98 -0.69 -32.72 15.39
CA ASP A 98 -0.27 -33.27 16.69
C ASP A 98 0.83 -32.42 17.38
N LEU A 99 0.75 -31.09 17.23
CA LEU A 99 1.65 -30.15 17.90
C LEU A 99 1.51 -30.23 19.43
N GLN A 100 2.65 -30.20 20.12
CA GLN A 100 2.74 -30.36 21.57
C GLN A 100 3.24 -29.10 22.29
N GLY A 101 3.75 -28.11 21.54
CA GLY A 101 4.25 -26.87 22.10
C GLY A 101 4.59 -25.83 21.04
N TYR A 102 4.82 -24.59 21.48
CA TYR A 102 5.07 -23.43 20.62
C TYR A 102 6.50 -22.88 20.81
N PRO A 103 7.13 -22.32 19.76
CA PRO A 103 6.70 -22.40 18.36
C PRO A 103 6.76 -23.84 17.83
N ALA A 104 5.79 -24.19 17.00
CA ALA A 104 5.79 -25.39 16.18
C ALA A 104 5.63 -24.97 14.73
N GLY A 105 6.01 -25.84 13.80
CA GLY A 105 5.73 -25.62 12.39
C GLY A 105 5.63 -26.95 11.68
N THR A 106 5.03 -26.93 10.50
CA THR A 106 4.98 -28.07 9.60
C THR A 106 5.50 -27.65 8.23
N VAL A 107 6.42 -28.44 7.67
CA VAL A 107 6.98 -28.21 6.33
C VAL A 107 6.23 -29.15 5.38
N ASN A 108 5.51 -28.56 4.43
CA ASN A 108 4.66 -29.23 3.45
C ASN A 108 3.64 -30.20 4.05
N ARG A 109 3.23 -30.01 5.31
CA ARG A 109 2.36 -30.98 6.01
C ARG A 109 2.86 -32.43 5.85
N HIS A 110 4.18 -32.59 5.78
CA HIS A 110 4.84 -33.88 5.57
C HIS A 110 5.30 -34.44 6.92
N LEU A 111 5.06 -35.73 7.15
CA LEU A 111 5.55 -36.39 8.35
C LEU A 111 7.02 -36.77 8.18
N PHE A 112 7.93 -36.05 8.84
CA PHE A 112 9.35 -36.40 8.91
C PHE A 112 9.63 -37.35 10.09
N PRO A 113 9.86 -38.66 9.87
CA PRO A 113 10.02 -39.60 10.96
C PRO A 113 11.23 -39.26 11.84
N GLY A 114 10.99 -39.09 13.14
CA GLY A 114 12.02 -38.75 14.12
C GLY A 114 12.24 -37.25 14.36
N TRP A 115 11.55 -36.38 13.62
CA TRP A 115 11.61 -34.91 13.79
C TRP A 115 10.32 -34.32 14.37
N SER A 116 9.25 -35.10 14.42
CA SER A 116 7.95 -34.70 14.98
C SER A 116 8.02 -34.41 16.48
N GLN A 117 7.22 -33.43 16.94
CA GLN A 117 6.97 -33.20 18.37
C GLN A 117 6.18 -34.35 19.00
N GLY A 118 5.21 -34.88 18.25
CA GLY A 118 4.40 -36.04 18.61
C GLY A 118 4.46 -37.10 17.50
N SER A 119 3.30 -37.56 17.06
CA SER A 119 3.10 -38.52 15.97
C SER A 119 2.71 -37.89 14.64
N GLY A 120 2.36 -36.60 14.64
CA GLY A 120 1.97 -35.83 13.45
C GLY A 120 3.11 -34.98 12.87
N THR A 121 2.73 -34.05 12.00
CA THR A 121 3.66 -33.28 11.14
C THR A 121 4.30 -32.07 11.82
N ALA A 122 3.80 -31.66 12.99
CA ALA A 122 4.39 -30.57 13.75
C ALA A 122 5.80 -30.93 14.25
N MET A 123 6.75 -30.03 14.04
CA MET A 123 8.12 -30.14 14.51
C MET A 123 8.61 -28.84 15.17
N GLY A 124 9.63 -28.95 16.03
CA GLY A 124 10.28 -27.78 16.60
C GLY A 124 11.16 -27.05 15.58
N ARG A 125 11.31 -25.73 15.75
CA ARG A 125 12.03 -24.83 14.84
C ARG A 125 13.45 -25.25 14.43
N GLY A 126 14.14 -25.98 15.31
CA GLY A 126 15.47 -26.51 15.00
C GLY A 126 15.51 -27.54 13.86
N GLN A 127 14.35 -28.06 13.42
CA GLN A 127 14.24 -29.02 12.31
C GLN A 127 13.80 -28.39 10.99
N TRP A 128 13.25 -27.16 10.99
CA TRP A 128 12.59 -26.59 9.81
C TRP A 128 13.53 -26.44 8.61
N THR A 129 14.77 -25.96 8.83
CA THR A 129 15.75 -25.85 7.74
C THR A 129 16.12 -27.19 7.14
N GLY A 130 16.26 -28.24 7.97
CA GLY A 130 16.55 -29.59 7.51
C GLY A 130 15.40 -30.19 6.70
N ALA A 131 14.17 -29.98 7.16
CA ALA A 131 12.95 -30.41 6.47
C ALA A 131 12.74 -29.67 5.15
N ALA A 132 12.89 -28.34 5.13
CA ALA A 132 12.80 -27.54 3.91
C ALA A 132 13.81 -28.01 2.86
N ASN A 133 15.06 -28.24 3.25
CA ASN A 133 16.10 -28.74 2.32
C ASN A 133 15.78 -30.13 1.75
N GLN A 134 15.10 -31.00 2.51
CA GLN A 134 14.66 -32.30 1.99
C GLN A 134 13.51 -32.15 0.98
N ILE A 135 12.55 -31.26 1.24
CA ILE A 135 11.46 -30.97 0.31
C ILE A 135 11.99 -30.39 -1.00
N LEU A 136 12.83 -29.36 -0.95
CA LEU A 136 13.41 -28.71 -2.14
C LEU A 136 14.23 -29.66 -3.03
N ALA A 137 14.73 -30.77 -2.46
CA ALA A 137 15.46 -31.80 -3.20
C ALA A 137 14.55 -32.93 -3.74
N THR A 138 13.25 -32.90 -3.43
CA THR A 138 12.29 -33.93 -3.82
C THR A 138 11.57 -33.54 -5.11
N PRO A 139 11.50 -34.43 -6.11
CA PRO A 139 10.70 -34.19 -7.31
C PRO A 139 9.22 -33.93 -6.98
N SER A 140 8.62 -32.98 -7.69
CA SER A 140 7.18 -32.75 -7.66
C SER A 140 6.51 -33.46 -8.83
N TYR A 141 5.30 -33.99 -8.60
CA TYR A 141 4.45 -34.53 -9.67
C TYR A 141 3.44 -33.48 -10.18
N LEU A 142 3.50 -32.25 -9.68
CA LEU A 142 2.77 -31.11 -10.23
C LEU A 142 3.57 -29.82 -10.12
N ASN A 143 3.35 -28.92 -11.06
CA ASN A 143 3.76 -27.53 -11.02
C ASN A 143 2.55 -26.66 -10.72
N ILE A 144 2.76 -25.53 -10.05
CA ILE A 144 1.71 -24.57 -9.71
C ILE A 144 2.20 -23.15 -10.00
N ALA A 145 1.35 -22.35 -10.61
CA ALA A 145 1.55 -20.92 -10.78
C ALA A 145 0.31 -20.15 -10.33
N ALA A 146 0.51 -18.93 -9.83
CA ALA A 146 -0.58 -18.05 -9.44
C ALA A 146 -0.26 -16.59 -9.74
N GLU A 147 -1.27 -15.87 -10.19
CA GLU A 147 -1.25 -14.42 -10.38
C GLU A 147 -2.48 -13.83 -9.68
N ALA A 148 -2.30 -12.68 -9.04
CA ALA A 148 -3.35 -12.00 -8.32
C ALA A 148 -3.46 -10.53 -8.76
N SER A 149 -4.69 -10.02 -8.74
CA SER A 149 -4.97 -8.60 -8.91
C SER A 149 -5.88 -8.13 -7.79
N ILE A 150 -5.54 -7.02 -7.14
CA ILE A 150 -6.36 -6.36 -6.12
C ILE A 150 -6.75 -5.00 -6.66
N ILE A 151 -8.04 -4.74 -6.83
CA ILE A 151 -8.53 -3.41 -7.20
C ILE A 151 -8.60 -2.56 -5.91
N PRO A 152 -7.74 -1.55 -5.71
CA PRO A 152 -7.67 -0.85 -4.41
C PRO A 152 -8.99 -0.18 -4.01
N ALA A 153 -9.69 0.42 -4.98
CA ALA A 153 -10.94 1.14 -4.74
C ALA A 153 -12.09 0.26 -4.23
N THR A 154 -12.15 -1.01 -4.67
CA THR A 154 -13.21 -1.95 -4.28
C THR A 154 -12.72 -3.05 -3.34
N ARG A 155 -11.41 -3.12 -3.08
CA ARG A 155 -10.74 -4.19 -2.34
C ARG A 155 -11.03 -5.59 -2.91
N GLN A 156 -11.40 -5.66 -4.19
CA GLN A 156 -11.71 -6.91 -4.86
C GLN A 156 -10.42 -7.62 -5.27
N LEU A 157 -10.15 -8.76 -4.64
CA LEU A 157 -9.12 -9.71 -5.03
C LEU A 157 -9.65 -10.64 -6.14
N SER A 158 -8.82 -10.89 -7.14
CA SER A 158 -8.95 -11.97 -8.11
C SER A 158 -7.64 -12.75 -8.15
N VAL A 159 -7.69 -14.09 -8.09
CA VAL A 159 -6.52 -14.97 -8.10
C VAL A 159 -6.71 -16.01 -9.20
N LEU A 160 -5.89 -15.92 -10.26
CA LEU A 160 -5.73 -16.98 -11.25
C LEU A 160 -4.75 -18.01 -10.69
N VAL A 161 -5.15 -19.27 -10.66
CA VAL A 161 -4.26 -20.39 -10.31
C VAL A 161 -4.27 -21.41 -11.43
N GLU A 162 -3.08 -21.83 -11.86
CA GLU A 162 -2.88 -22.91 -12.81
C GLU A 162 -2.03 -24.02 -12.17
N VAL A 163 -2.45 -25.26 -12.40
CA VAL A 163 -1.77 -26.47 -11.91
C VAL A 163 -1.57 -27.41 -13.09
N TYR A 164 -0.35 -27.87 -13.30
CA TYR A 164 -0.02 -28.85 -14.33
C TYR A 164 0.61 -30.09 -13.69
N TYR A 165 0.06 -31.27 -13.95
CA TYR A 165 0.59 -32.52 -13.40
C TYR A 165 1.70 -33.07 -14.30
N THR A 166 2.92 -33.10 -13.78
CA THR A 166 4.12 -33.66 -14.43
C THR A 166 4.31 -35.15 -14.11
N GLY A 167 3.46 -35.71 -13.24
CA GLY A 167 3.34 -37.13 -12.94
C GLY A 167 1.99 -37.44 -12.30
N ASP A 168 1.69 -38.73 -12.11
CA ASP A 168 0.46 -39.15 -11.44
C ASP A 168 0.50 -38.87 -9.92
N SER A 169 -0.53 -38.21 -9.40
CA SER A 169 -0.80 -38.12 -7.96
C SER A 169 -1.13 -39.52 -7.40
N PRO A 170 -0.75 -39.82 -6.15
CA PRO A 170 -1.20 -41.04 -5.47
C PRO A 170 -2.69 -41.03 -5.13
N GLU A 171 -3.31 -39.83 -5.09
CA GLU A 171 -4.72 -39.62 -4.79
C GLU A 171 -5.53 -39.31 -6.06
N THR A 172 -6.80 -39.75 -6.08
CA THR A 172 -7.74 -39.51 -7.19
C THR A 172 -8.26 -38.07 -7.28
N THR A 173 -8.10 -37.31 -6.20
CA THR A 173 -8.33 -35.87 -6.15
C THR A 173 -7.22 -35.23 -5.31
N ASN A 174 -6.91 -33.98 -5.57
CA ASN A 174 -6.06 -33.15 -4.71
C ASN A 174 -6.85 -31.90 -4.32
N LEU A 175 -6.33 -31.10 -3.39
CA LEU A 175 -7.00 -29.91 -2.88
C LEU A 175 -6.16 -28.66 -3.13
N LEU A 176 -6.71 -27.71 -3.89
CA LEU A 176 -6.13 -26.39 -4.07
C LEU A 176 -6.51 -25.49 -2.89
N ASN A 177 -5.50 -24.92 -2.23
CA ASN A 177 -5.64 -23.95 -1.17
C ASN A 177 -5.13 -22.59 -1.63
N VAL A 178 -5.90 -21.53 -1.35
CA VAL A 178 -5.46 -20.14 -1.55
C VAL A 178 -5.59 -19.36 -0.24
N ALA A 179 -4.46 -18.81 0.21
CA ALA A 179 -4.33 -18.07 1.46
C ALA A 179 -4.01 -16.60 1.21
N ILE A 180 -4.51 -15.75 2.10
CA ILE A 180 -4.12 -14.35 2.23
C ILE A 180 -3.29 -14.25 3.50
N ALA A 181 -2.05 -13.83 3.36
CA ALA A 181 -1.18 -13.45 4.47
C ALA A 181 -0.90 -11.94 4.40
N GLN A 182 -0.53 -11.34 5.53
CA GLN A 182 -0.14 -9.93 5.57
C GLN A 182 1.19 -9.76 6.30
N ASN A 183 2.01 -8.87 5.77
CA ASN A 183 3.28 -8.45 6.31
C ASN A 183 3.14 -7.14 7.11
N ASN A 184 4.21 -6.74 7.80
CA ASN A 184 4.33 -5.43 8.46
C ASN A 184 3.19 -5.10 9.44
N ILE A 185 2.60 -6.11 10.10
CA ILE A 185 1.60 -5.88 11.15
C ILE A 185 2.34 -5.58 12.46
N SER A 186 2.27 -4.33 12.90
CA SER A 186 2.80 -3.92 14.20
C SER A 186 1.94 -4.46 15.35
N GLY A 187 2.56 -5.06 16.36
CA GLY A 187 1.84 -5.51 17.54
C GLY A 187 2.72 -6.02 18.67
N PRO A 188 2.11 -6.44 19.80
CA PRO A 188 2.84 -7.05 20.90
C PRO A 188 3.41 -8.41 20.51
N GLN A 189 4.61 -8.72 21.01
CA GLN A 189 5.20 -10.05 20.92
C GLN A 189 6.14 -10.32 22.10
N SER A 190 5.79 -11.33 22.90
CA SER A 190 6.65 -11.83 23.96
C SER A 190 7.96 -12.36 23.37
N GLY A 191 9.10 -11.96 23.97
CA GLY A 191 10.43 -12.30 23.46
C GLY A 191 10.88 -11.51 22.23
N GLY A 192 10.04 -10.64 21.67
CA GLY A 192 10.35 -9.83 20.49
C GLY A 192 11.17 -8.57 20.78
N ASN A 193 11.28 -8.16 22.05
CA ASN A 193 12.04 -6.99 22.52
C ASN A 193 11.67 -5.64 21.84
N ALA A 194 10.46 -5.53 21.30
CA ALA A 194 9.97 -4.32 20.61
C ALA A 194 8.70 -3.72 21.25
N GLY A 195 8.28 -4.21 22.43
CA GLY A 195 7.01 -3.79 23.04
C GLY A 195 5.84 -4.10 22.12
N ASN A 196 5.04 -3.07 21.80
CA ASN A 196 3.91 -3.16 20.85
C ASN A 196 4.30 -2.90 19.39
N ASN A 197 5.59 -2.69 19.10
CA ASN A 197 6.10 -2.36 17.77
C ASN A 197 6.81 -3.56 17.12
N TYR A 198 6.53 -4.78 17.55
CA TYR A 198 7.07 -5.97 16.89
C TYR A 198 6.38 -6.12 15.53
N GLN A 199 7.16 -6.23 14.47
CA GLN A 199 6.67 -6.39 13.11
C GLN A 199 6.39 -7.87 12.82
N HIS A 200 5.11 -8.22 12.75
CA HIS A 200 4.66 -9.55 12.36
C HIS A 200 4.63 -9.66 10.83
N MET A 201 5.19 -10.75 10.32
CA MET A 201 5.31 -11.05 8.89
C MET A 201 4.55 -12.32 8.55
N HIS A 202 4.14 -12.47 7.28
CA HIS A 202 3.48 -13.67 6.74
C HIS A 202 2.25 -14.10 7.54
N MET A 203 1.58 -13.18 8.26
CA MET A 203 0.49 -13.50 9.17
C MET A 203 -0.72 -13.97 8.37
N LEU A 204 -1.16 -15.21 8.58
CA LEU A 204 -2.37 -15.72 7.93
C LEU A 204 -3.58 -14.85 8.34
N ARG A 205 -4.22 -14.21 7.36
CA ARG A 205 -5.44 -13.42 7.54
C ARG A 205 -6.68 -14.18 7.08
N HIS A 206 -6.60 -14.88 5.94
CA HIS A 206 -7.75 -15.58 5.37
C HIS A 206 -7.38 -16.79 4.52
N LEU A 207 -8.34 -17.71 4.31
CA LEU A 207 -8.27 -18.81 3.34
C LEU A 207 -9.45 -18.72 2.39
N VAL A 208 -9.18 -18.23 1.17
CA VAL A 208 -10.19 -17.96 0.12
C VAL A 208 -10.95 -19.23 -0.28
N THR A 209 -10.25 -20.37 -0.28
CA THR A 209 -10.79 -21.69 -0.58
C THR A 209 -11.34 -22.42 0.66
N GLY A 210 -11.38 -21.76 1.81
CA GLY A 210 -11.60 -22.40 3.11
C GLY A 210 -10.40 -23.23 3.59
N GLN A 211 -10.47 -23.72 4.82
CA GLN A 211 -9.35 -24.35 5.53
C GLN A 211 -8.78 -25.64 4.92
N TRP A 212 -9.55 -26.30 4.03
CA TRP A 212 -9.17 -27.56 3.40
C TRP A 212 -8.97 -27.45 1.89
N GLY A 213 -9.21 -26.28 1.30
CA GLY A 213 -9.12 -26.09 -0.13
C GLY A 213 -10.35 -26.57 -0.91
N ILE A 214 -10.26 -26.44 -2.23
CA ILE A 214 -11.25 -26.91 -3.21
C ILE A 214 -10.67 -28.07 -4.04
N GLU A 215 -11.52 -28.99 -4.50
CA GLU A 215 -11.06 -30.18 -5.22
C GLU A 215 -10.51 -29.88 -6.63
N ILE A 216 -9.37 -30.48 -6.94
CA ILE A 216 -8.86 -30.70 -8.30
C ILE A 216 -9.26 -32.13 -8.71
N PRO A 217 -10.14 -32.30 -9.72
CA PRO A 217 -10.77 -33.59 -10.01
C PRO A 217 -9.93 -34.53 -10.90
N GLU A 218 -8.91 -34.03 -11.60
CA GLU A 218 -8.07 -34.81 -12.52
C GLU A 218 -6.59 -34.62 -12.17
N THR A 219 -5.96 -35.68 -11.67
CA THR A 219 -4.64 -35.63 -11.01
C THR A 219 -3.61 -36.57 -11.65
N THR A 220 -3.80 -36.91 -12.92
CA THR A 220 -2.91 -37.78 -13.70
C THR A 220 -1.90 -36.97 -14.52
N GLU A 221 -0.77 -37.58 -14.86
CA GLU A 221 0.26 -36.95 -15.70
C GLU A 221 -0.32 -36.32 -16.98
N GLY A 222 0.06 -35.07 -17.24
CA GLY A 222 -0.38 -34.26 -18.37
C GLY A 222 -1.71 -33.54 -18.15
N SER A 223 -2.40 -33.72 -17.02
CA SER A 223 -3.61 -32.96 -16.71
C SER A 223 -3.26 -31.50 -16.38
N PHE A 224 -4.18 -30.61 -16.73
CA PHE A 224 -4.08 -29.17 -16.51
C PHE A 224 -5.36 -28.67 -15.86
N TYR A 225 -5.22 -27.97 -14.74
CA TYR A 225 -6.30 -27.36 -14.00
C TYR A 225 -6.09 -25.86 -13.92
N THR A 226 -7.12 -25.08 -14.20
CA THR A 226 -7.11 -23.62 -14.08
C THR A 226 -8.38 -23.15 -13.40
N THR A 227 -8.25 -22.17 -12.52
CA THR A 227 -9.39 -21.54 -11.86
C THR A 227 -9.08 -20.09 -11.53
N THR A 228 -10.13 -19.25 -11.50
CA THR A 228 -10.04 -17.88 -11.00
C THR A 228 -10.95 -17.74 -9.80
N LEU A 229 -10.38 -17.37 -8.67
CA LEU A 229 -11.10 -17.16 -7.41
C LEU A 229 -11.21 -15.68 -7.12
N THR A 230 -12.37 -15.22 -6.67
CA THR A 230 -12.58 -13.83 -6.26
C THR A 230 -12.93 -13.75 -4.78
N TYR A 231 -12.49 -12.67 -4.14
CA TYR A 231 -12.75 -12.40 -2.74
C TYR A 231 -12.74 -10.89 -2.46
N GLU A 232 -13.71 -10.40 -1.71
CA GLU A 232 -13.72 -9.01 -1.26
C GLU A 232 -12.93 -8.92 0.05
N ILE A 233 -11.80 -8.22 0.02
CA ILE A 233 -10.93 -8.08 1.19
C ILE A 233 -11.56 -7.04 2.13
N PRO A 234 -11.91 -7.39 3.37
CA PRO A 234 -12.47 -6.44 4.33
C PRO A 234 -11.44 -5.38 4.72
N ALA A 235 -11.90 -4.26 5.26
CA ALA A 235 -11.02 -3.20 5.79
C ALA A 235 -10.09 -3.71 6.90
N ASP A 236 -10.59 -4.62 7.74
CA ASP A 236 -9.87 -5.24 8.84
C ASP A 236 -10.26 -6.73 8.98
N TYR A 237 -9.45 -7.47 9.75
CA TYR A 237 -9.89 -8.72 10.37
C TYR A 237 -9.68 -8.65 11.87
N ASN A 238 -10.77 -8.78 12.64
CA ASN A 238 -10.79 -8.67 14.10
C ASN A 238 -10.21 -7.33 14.61
N ASP A 239 -10.63 -6.22 14.00
CA ASP A 239 -10.17 -4.86 14.35
C ASP A 239 -8.65 -4.65 14.13
N VAL A 240 -8.04 -5.48 13.27
CA VAL A 240 -6.67 -5.30 12.79
C VAL A 240 -6.72 -4.96 11.32
N ASP A 241 -6.25 -3.76 10.97
CA ASP A 241 -6.35 -3.22 9.63
C ASP A 241 -5.67 -4.10 8.57
N VAL A 242 -6.17 -4.00 7.35
CA VAL A 242 -5.61 -4.62 6.16
C VAL A 242 -5.05 -3.53 5.24
N ILE A 243 -3.72 -3.53 5.14
CA ILE A 243 -2.94 -2.73 4.20
C ILE A 243 -2.74 -3.60 2.96
N LEU A 244 -3.30 -3.18 1.82
CA LEU A 244 -3.40 -4.02 0.63
C LEU A 244 -2.02 -4.32 0.03
N GLU A 245 -1.11 -3.35 0.10
CA GLU A 245 0.26 -3.44 -0.39
C GLU A 245 1.14 -4.40 0.41
N ASP A 246 0.74 -4.71 1.65
CA ASP A 246 1.43 -5.64 2.53
C ASP A 246 0.89 -7.09 2.41
N LEU A 247 -0.09 -7.33 1.53
CA LEU A 247 -0.69 -8.65 1.35
C LEU A 247 0.14 -9.57 0.47
N ASP A 248 0.32 -10.79 0.95
CA ASP A 248 0.82 -11.92 0.19
C ASP A 248 -0.32 -12.88 -0.13
N ILE A 249 -0.48 -13.20 -1.42
CA ILE A 249 -1.40 -14.22 -1.88
C ILE A 249 -0.61 -15.50 -2.14
N VAL A 250 -1.05 -16.59 -1.54
CA VAL A 250 -0.34 -17.86 -1.55
C VAL A 250 -1.25 -18.94 -2.09
N ALA A 251 -0.78 -19.74 -3.05
CA ALA A 251 -1.49 -20.91 -3.55
C ALA A 251 -0.67 -22.18 -3.30
N PHE A 252 -1.31 -23.27 -2.89
CA PHE A 252 -0.65 -24.57 -2.75
C PHE A 252 -1.62 -25.73 -2.93
N VAL A 253 -1.11 -26.87 -3.38
CA VAL A 253 -1.91 -28.09 -3.60
C VAL A 253 -1.51 -29.16 -2.58
N THR A 254 -2.49 -29.81 -1.97
CA THR A 254 -2.30 -30.95 -1.07
C THR A 254 -2.90 -32.24 -1.64
N GLU A 255 -2.31 -33.38 -1.31
CA GLU A 255 -2.89 -34.70 -1.63
C GLU A 255 -4.25 -34.88 -0.96
N THR A 256 -4.27 -34.63 0.36
CA THR A 256 -5.45 -34.68 1.21
C THR A 256 -5.48 -33.43 2.06
N HIS A 257 -5.85 -33.49 3.35
CA HIS A 257 -5.58 -32.38 4.27
C HIS A 257 -4.10 -32.28 4.67
N GLN A 258 -3.32 -33.34 4.42
CA GLN A 258 -1.87 -33.44 4.62
C GLN A 258 -1.15 -33.52 3.27
N GLU A 259 0.19 -33.54 3.32
CA GLU A 259 1.07 -33.67 2.14
C GLU A 259 0.83 -32.57 1.10
N VAL A 260 1.35 -31.39 1.38
CA VAL A 260 1.49 -30.32 0.38
C VAL A 260 2.49 -30.78 -0.66
N VAL A 261 2.05 -30.84 -1.91
CA VAL A 261 2.85 -31.25 -3.04
C VAL A 261 3.81 -30.14 -3.42
N SER A 262 3.28 -28.96 -3.73
CA SER A 262 4.04 -27.75 -4.02
C SER A 262 3.16 -26.52 -3.75
N GLY A 263 3.79 -25.35 -3.61
CA GLY A 263 3.12 -24.07 -3.39
C GLY A 263 3.90 -22.91 -3.98
N ILE A 264 3.23 -21.78 -4.16
CA ILE A 264 3.78 -20.59 -4.79
C ILE A 264 3.16 -19.34 -4.17
N LYS A 265 3.96 -18.28 -4.05
CA LYS A 265 3.47 -16.93 -3.77
C LYS A 265 3.07 -16.29 -5.10
N ALA A 266 1.84 -15.81 -5.22
CA ALA A 266 1.36 -15.18 -6.43
C ALA A 266 2.02 -13.82 -6.64
N SER A 267 2.26 -13.46 -7.90
CA SER A 267 2.56 -12.06 -8.25
C SER A 267 1.29 -11.23 -8.10
N VAL A 268 1.33 -10.15 -7.31
CA VAL A 268 0.17 -9.28 -7.05
C VAL A 268 0.29 -7.99 -7.86
N THR A 269 -0.80 -7.59 -8.51
CA THR A 269 -0.94 -6.33 -9.24
C THR A 269 -2.07 -5.49 -8.65
N PHE A 270 -1.97 -4.17 -8.80
CA PHE A 270 -3.00 -3.23 -8.35
C PHE A 270 -3.55 -2.45 -9.54
N PRO A 271 -4.42 -3.03 -10.38
CA PRO A 271 -4.99 -2.31 -11.50
C PRO A 271 -5.97 -1.23 -11.03
N ALA A 272 -6.08 -0.17 -11.84
CA ALA A 272 -7.13 0.83 -11.71
C ALA A 272 -8.53 0.20 -11.80
N ALA A 273 -9.50 0.80 -11.11
CA ALA A 273 -10.89 0.36 -11.12
C ALA A 273 -11.67 0.86 -12.35
N SER A 274 -11.18 1.92 -12.97
CA SER A 274 -11.81 2.68 -14.06
C SER A 274 -10.77 2.98 -15.15
N ASP A 275 -11.23 3.29 -16.36
CA ASP A 275 -10.35 3.73 -17.45
C ASP A 275 -10.01 5.22 -17.30
N TYR A 276 -10.99 6.05 -16.96
CA TYR A 276 -10.85 7.49 -16.75
C TYR A 276 -11.29 7.89 -15.34
N ASP A 277 -10.33 8.26 -14.48
CA ASP A 277 -10.55 8.68 -13.10
C ASP A 277 -9.42 9.64 -12.70
N ALA A 278 -9.73 10.95 -12.70
CA ALA A 278 -8.85 12.00 -12.23
C ALA A 278 -9.36 12.52 -10.88
N ALA A 279 -8.46 12.74 -9.94
CA ALA A 279 -8.84 13.16 -8.59
C ALA A 279 -8.07 14.39 -8.13
N VAL A 280 -8.75 15.26 -7.37
CA VAL A 280 -8.10 16.26 -6.52
C VAL A 280 -7.74 15.57 -5.21
N LYS A 281 -6.56 14.95 -5.15
CA LYS A 281 -6.13 14.17 -3.99
C LYS A 281 -6.00 15.05 -2.75
N GLU A 282 -5.39 16.22 -2.92
CA GLU A 282 -5.16 17.15 -1.83
C GLU A 282 -5.08 18.60 -2.33
N ILE A 283 -5.51 19.55 -1.51
CA ILE A 283 -5.25 20.98 -1.71
C ILE A 283 -4.00 21.33 -0.91
N LEU A 284 -2.84 21.20 -1.56
CA LEU A 284 -1.53 21.48 -0.97
C LEU A 284 -1.29 22.99 -0.92
N PHE A 285 -1.72 23.64 0.15
CA PHE A 285 -1.40 25.06 0.35
C PHE A 285 0.12 25.27 0.47
N PRO A 286 0.75 26.00 -0.47
CA PRO A 286 1.29 27.29 -0.03
C PRO A 286 1.14 28.46 -1.02
N ILE A 287 1.20 29.67 -0.43
CA ILE A 287 1.44 31.03 -0.97
C ILE A 287 0.18 31.90 -1.24
N SER A 288 0.01 32.87 -0.32
CA SER A 288 -0.55 34.23 -0.46
C SER A 288 -1.95 34.44 -1.06
N GLN A 289 -2.81 35.09 -0.26
CA GLN A 289 -3.63 36.27 -0.61
C GLN A 289 -4.89 36.41 0.28
N ALA A 290 -4.85 35.88 1.50
CA ALA A 290 -5.79 36.31 2.54
C ALA A 290 -5.53 37.75 3.05
N CYS A 291 -4.72 38.56 2.34
CA CYS A 291 -4.53 39.99 2.61
C CYS A 291 -5.46 40.88 1.77
N GLU A 292 -5.82 40.49 0.53
CA GLU A 292 -6.52 41.40 -0.42
C GLU A 292 -7.74 40.80 -1.15
N GLY A 293 -8.13 39.55 -0.86
CA GLY A 293 -9.34 38.94 -1.45
C GLY A 293 -9.10 38.40 -2.85
N ASP A 294 -7.96 37.74 -3.05
CA ASP A 294 -7.63 36.96 -4.24
C ASP A 294 -6.99 35.65 -3.75
N LEU A 295 -7.00 34.55 -4.50
CA LEU A 295 -6.48 33.28 -3.99
C LEU A 295 -5.86 32.43 -5.08
N GLY A 296 -4.54 32.29 -5.06
CA GLY A 296 -3.84 31.21 -5.75
C GLY A 296 -3.92 29.91 -4.96
N ALA A 297 -4.05 28.77 -5.65
CA ALA A 297 -4.11 27.46 -5.00
C ALA A 297 -3.13 26.48 -5.64
N ARG A 298 -2.66 25.53 -4.84
CA ARG A 298 -1.85 24.41 -5.29
C ARG A 298 -2.58 23.13 -4.92
N ILE A 299 -2.63 22.19 -5.85
CA ILE A 299 -3.32 20.91 -5.66
C ILE A 299 -2.43 19.76 -6.07
N GLU A 300 -2.61 18.62 -5.43
CA GLU A 300 -2.13 17.34 -5.93
C GLU A 300 -3.21 16.73 -6.84
N LEU A 301 -2.99 16.81 -8.15
CA LEU A 301 -3.79 16.11 -9.13
C LEU A 301 -3.27 14.67 -9.25
N LYS A 302 -4.16 13.68 -9.21
CA LYS A 302 -3.80 12.26 -9.31
C LYS A 302 -4.59 11.55 -10.40
N ASN A 303 -3.94 10.63 -11.11
CA ASN A 303 -4.61 9.70 -12.00
C ASN A 303 -4.90 8.37 -11.28
N TYR A 304 -6.16 8.05 -11.09
CA TYR A 304 -6.62 6.74 -10.59
C TYR A 304 -7.13 5.83 -11.72
N GLY A 305 -7.22 6.33 -12.96
CA GLY A 305 -7.71 5.61 -14.13
C GLY A 305 -6.62 4.85 -14.89
N ALA A 306 -6.97 3.75 -15.54
CA ALA A 306 -6.04 2.91 -16.30
C ALA A 306 -5.45 3.63 -17.53
N ILE A 307 -6.18 4.61 -18.07
CA ILE A 307 -5.73 5.42 -19.20
C ILE A 307 -4.90 6.58 -18.68
N ASN A 308 -3.71 6.73 -19.25
CA ASN A 308 -2.81 7.85 -18.98
C ASN A 308 -3.53 9.21 -19.14
N LEU A 309 -3.48 10.05 -18.09
CA LEU A 309 -4.18 11.32 -18.05
C LEU A 309 -3.35 12.40 -18.77
N THR A 310 -3.91 12.96 -19.84
CA THR A 310 -3.24 13.95 -20.72
C THR A 310 -3.93 15.32 -20.75
N SER A 311 -5.19 15.39 -20.31
CA SER A 311 -5.90 16.64 -20.09
C SER A 311 -7.00 16.49 -19.04
N ALA A 312 -7.33 17.57 -18.34
CA ALA A 312 -8.48 17.66 -17.43
C ALA A 312 -8.91 19.13 -17.28
N ASP A 313 -10.17 19.37 -16.92
CA ASP A 313 -10.68 20.70 -16.58
C ASP A 313 -10.82 20.81 -15.06
N ILE A 314 -10.10 21.76 -14.47
CA ILE A 314 -10.07 21.98 -13.02
C ILE A 314 -10.88 23.23 -12.72
N GLU A 315 -12.02 23.05 -12.07
CA GLU A 315 -12.92 24.11 -11.64
C GLU A 315 -12.70 24.43 -10.17
N TYR A 316 -12.67 25.71 -9.81
CA TYR A 316 -12.45 26.14 -8.43
C TYR A 316 -13.22 27.41 -8.10
N THR A 317 -13.66 27.51 -6.84
CA THR A 317 -14.40 28.66 -6.33
C THR A 317 -14.07 28.90 -4.86
N VAL A 318 -14.26 30.14 -4.41
CA VAL A 318 -14.11 30.54 -3.01
C VAL A 318 -15.44 31.08 -2.51
N ASN A 319 -15.88 30.61 -1.34
CA ASN A 319 -17.13 31.01 -0.68
C ASN A 319 -18.39 30.86 -1.57
N GLY A 320 -18.37 29.93 -2.53
CA GLY A 320 -19.46 29.72 -3.49
C GLY A 320 -19.67 30.90 -4.46
N GLY A 321 -18.61 31.68 -4.70
CA GLY A 321 -18.60 32.82 -5.62
C GLY A 321 -18.55 32.40 -7.09
N ASP A 322 -17.89 33.21 -7.91
CA ASP A 322 -17.65 32.86 -9.31
C ASP A 322 -16.76 31.61 -9.41
N ILE A 323 -16.94 30.83 -10.49
CA ILE A 323 -16.15 29.64 -10.77
C ILE A 323 -15.06 30.03 -11.78
N ALA A 324 -13.81 29.74 -11.44
CA ALA A 324 -12.70 29.76 -12.38
C ALA A 324 -12.44 28.35 -12.91
N THR A 325 -12.02 28.26 -14.17
CA THR A 325 -11.68 26.99 -14.83
C THR A 325 -10.26 27.05 -15.36
N TYR A 326 -9.46 26.04 -15.04
CA TYR A 326 -8.12 25.83 -15.55
C TYR A 326 -8.07 24.53 -16.36
N SER A 327 -7.79 24.63 -17.66
CA SER A 327 -7.60 23.45 -18.51
C SER A 327 -6.16 22.95 -18.39
N TRP A 328 -5.97 21.89 -17.61
CA TRP A 328 -4.68 21.22 -17.43
C TRP A 328 -4.36 20.33 -18.63
N THR A 329 -3.07 20.26 -18.99
CA THR A 329 -2.52 19.27 -19.92
C THR A 329 -1.22 18.71 -19.37
N GLY A 330 -0.99 17.42 -19.59
CA GLY A 330 0.18 16.73 -19.04
C GLY A 330 0.32 15.29 -19.54
N ASP A 331 0.98 14.48 -18.73
CA ASP A 331 1.31 13.07 -19.01
C ASP A 331 1.43 12.33 -17.67
N LEU A 332 0.31 11.89 -17.10
CA LEU A 332 0.23 11.31 -15.76
C LEU A 332 -0.28 9.86 -15.80
N GLU A 333 0.64 8.91 -15.62
CA GLU A 333 0.33 7.47 -15.62
C GLU A 333 -0.36 7.07 -14.32
N TYR A 334 -1.06 5.93 -14.30
CA TYR A 334 -1.56 5.38 -13.04
C TYR A 334 -0.41 4.76 -12.23
N PRO A 335 -0.31 4.97 -10.91
CA PRO A 335 -1.15 5.81 -10.02
C PRO A 335 -0.46 7.14 -9.65
N ASP A 336 0.24 7.76 -10.59
CA ASP A 336 1.09 8.93 -10.35
C ASP A 336 0.26 10.19 -10.01
N SER A 337 0.92 11.14 -9.37
CA SER A 337 0.39 12.46 -9.07
C SER A 337 1.34 13.60 -9.48
N GLU A 338 0.77 14.78 -9.70
CA GLU A 338 1.50 16.01 -10.01
C GLU A 338 0.93 17.19 -9.20
N ILE A 339 1.80 18.13 -8.82
CA ILE A 339 1.37 19.38 -8.20
C ILE A 339 1.03 20.42 -9.26
N VAL A 340 -0.24 20.82 -9.32
CA VAL A 340 -0.74 21.85 -10.24
C VAL A 340 -0.89 23.18 -9.50
N ASN A 341 -0.34 24.25 -10.08
CA ASN A 341 -0.53 25.62 -9.61
C ASN A 341 -1.72 26.25 -10.34
N LEU A 342 -2.77 26.56 -9.60
CA LEU A 342 -3.96 27.24 -10.12
C LEU A 342 -3.76 28.76 -10.10
N PRO A 343 -4.18 29.48 -11.15
CA PRO A 343 -4.21 30.95 -11.13
C PRO A 343 -5.04 31.50 -9.97
N ALA A 344 -4.75 32.75 -9.58
CA ALA A 344 -5.47 33.41 -8.51
C ALA A 344 -6.93 33.72 -8.89
N ILE A 345 -7.87 33.50 -7.95
CA ILE A 345 -9.29 33.85 -8.09
C ILE A 345 -9.71 34.94 -7.09
N PRO A 346 -10.28 36.07 -7.54
CA PRO A 346 -10.76 37.12 -6.65
C PRO A 346 -11.99 36.66 -5.86
N PHE A 347 -12.07 37.05 -4.59
CA PHE A 347 -13.18 36.71 -3.69
C PHE A 347 -13.42 37.80 -2.63
N ASP A 348 -14.64 37.85 -2.10
CA ASP A 348 -14.96 38.69 -0.94
C ASP A 348 -14.52 37.98 0.34
N MET A 349 -13.58 38.58 1.05
CA MET A 349 -12.99 37.98 2.25
C MET A 349 -13.92 38.04 3.47
N LEU A 350 -14.03 36.89 4.15
CA LEU A 350 -14.78 36.67 5.38
C LEU A 350 -13.84 36.22 6.51
N ASP A 351 -14.34 36.15 7.75
CA ASP A 351 -13.59 35.65 8.91
C ASP A 351 -13.18 34.17 8.76
N GLU A 352 -14.01 33.38 8.07
CA GLU A 352 -13.75 32.01 7.65
C GLU A 352 -14.14 31.89 6.17
N ASN A 353 -13.24 31.35 5.36
CA ASN A 353 -13.42 31.17 3.93
C ASN A 353 -13.20 29.71 3.56
N THR A 354 -13.84 29.26 2.49
CA THR A 354 -13.68 27.90 1.97
C THR A 354 -13.35 27.96 0.50
N ILE A 355 -12.30 27.25 0.09
CA ILE A 355 -12.04 26.94 -1.32
C ILE A 355 -12.58 25.55 -1.63
N GLU A 356 -13.28 25.42 -2.76
CA GLU A 356 -13.75 24.15 -3.31
C GLU A 356 -13.11 23.98 -4.69
N ILE A 357 -12.50 22.81 -4.94
CA ILE A 357 -11.83 22.49 -6.20
C ILE A 357 -12.38 21.16 -6.70
N THR A 358 -12.74 21.09 -7.98
CA THR A 358 -13.23 19.90 -8.65
C THR A 358 -12.46 19.67 -9.94
N VAL A 359 -12.02 18.44 -10.19
CA VAL A 359 -11.49 18.03 -11.50
C VAL A 359 -12.57 17.34 -12.32
N ASN A 360 -12.60 17.62 -13.62
CA ASN A 360 -13.57 17.09 -14.56
C ASN A 360 -12.90 16.72 -15.89
N ASN A 361 -13.65 16.00 -16.72
CA ASN A 361 -13.32 15.74 -18.12
C ASN A 361 -11.93 15.10 -18.36
N PRO A 362 -11.53 14.04 -17.64
CA PRO A 362 -10.27 13.34 -17.91
C PRO A 362 -10.18 12.90 -19.38
N ASN A 363 -9.18 13.41 -20.10
CA ASN A 363 -9.01 13.21 -21.54
C ASN A 363 -10.24 13.56 -22.40
N GLY A 364 -11.12 14.45 -21.91
CA GLY A 364 -12.37 14.83 -22.54
C GLY A 364 -13.51 13.81 -22.41
N ASN A 365 -13.40 12.82 -21.51
CA ASN A 365 -14.44 11.84 -21.20
C ASN A 365 -15.08 12.12 -19.85
N GLU A 366 -16.22 11.48 -19.56
CA GLU A 366 -16.82 11.51 -18.22
C GLU A 366 -15.90 10.82 -17.22
N ASP A 367 -15.74 11.42 -16.03
CA ASP A 367 -15.03 10.77 -14.93
C ASP A 367 -15.89 9.64 -14.37
N GLU A 368 -15.33 8.43 -14.31
CA GLU A 368 -16.07 7.24 -13.90
C GLU A 368 -16.19 7.11 -12.37
N ASN A 369 -15.42 7.89 -11.60
CA ASN A 369 -15.42 7.84 -10.14
C ASN A 369 -15.60 9.23 -9.51
N THR A 370 -16.79 9.80 -9.68
CA THR A 370 -17.13 11.14 -9.15
C THR A 370 -16.97 11.38 -7.63
N ALA A 371 -16.62 10.37 -6.84
CA ALA A 371 -16.45 10.49 -5.39
C ALA A 371 -15.12 11.14 -4.97
N ASN A 372 -14.11 11.19 -5.86
CA ASN A 372 -12.78 11.75 -5.59
C ASN A 372 -12.44 13.00 -6.44
N ASP A 373 -13.38 13.43 -7.29
CA ASP A 373 -13.23 14.62 -8.15
C ASP A 373 -13.07 15.91 -7.35
N MET A 374 -13.69 16.00 -6.17
CA MET A 374 -13.81 17.23 -5.39
C MET A 374 -13.08 17.15 -4.05
N ASN A 375 -12.38 18.25 -3.73
CA ASN A 375 -11.82 18.48 -2.40
C ASN A 375 -12.10 19.93 -1.97
N SER A 376 -12.11 20.18 -0.67
CA SER A 376 -12.33 21.51 -0.11
C SER A 376 -11.42 21.77 1.08
N SER A 377 -11.10 23.04 1.31
CA SER A 377 -10.25 23.46 2.41
C SER A 377 -10.72 24.80 2.96
N ASP A 378 -10.72 24.92 4.28
CA ASP A 378 -11.06 26.15 4.99
C ASP A 378 -9.80 26.96 5.30
N PHE A 379 -9.90 28.29 5.19
CA PHE A 379 -8.82 29.22 5.50
C PHE A 379 -9.36 30.53 6.10
N ALA A 380 -8.52 31.20 6.88
CA ALA A 380 -8.82 32.47 7.52
C ALA A 380 -8.06 33.64 6.85
N PRO A 381 -8.49 34.89 7.07
CA PRO A 381 -7.71 36.08 6.77
C PRO A 381 -6.27 35.99 7.30
N ALA A 382 -5.34 36.63 6.60
CA ALA A 382 -3.95 36.70 7.06
C ALA A 382 -3.87 37.53 8.36
N GLU A 383 -2.94 37.17 9.25
CA GLU A 383 -2.69 37.97 10.44
C GLU A 383 -2.15 39.36 10.06
N GLU A 384 -2.63 40.39 10.74
CA GLU A 384 -2.17 41.77 10.59
C GLU A 384 -1.04 42.03 11.58
N THR A 385 0.08 42.54 11.08
CA THR A 385 1.29 42.79 11.86
C THR A 385 1.83 44.19 11.62
N SER A 386 2.68 44.68 12.51
CA SER A 386 3.49 45.87 12.21
C SER A 386 4.57 45.57 11.17
N LEU A 387 5.22 46.63 10.67
CA LEU A 387 6.40 46.50 9.80
C LEU A 387 7.64 45.87 10.49
N VAL A 388 7.54 45.44 11.75
CA VAL A 388 8.65 44.86 12.51
C VAL A 388 8.29 43.43 12.94
N VAL A 389 8.61 42.48 12.07
CA VAL A 389 8.45 41.05 12.34
C VAL A 389 9.81 40.38 12.60
N ASP A 390 9.93 39.72 13.75
CA ASP A 390 11.11 38.96 14.15
C ASP A 390 10.90 37.45 13.96
N LEU A 391 11.81 36.83 13.22
CA LEU A 391 12.01 35.39 13.13
C LEU A 391 12.83 34.89 14.34
N GLN A 392 12.36 33.81 14.96
CA GLN A 392 13.16 32.97 15.85
C GLN A 392 12.96 31.49 15.50
N LEU A 393 14.02 30.85 15.01
CA LEU A 393 14.04 29.44 14.62
C LEU A 393 15.02 28.69 15.54
N PHE A 394 14.60 27.57 16.11
CA PHE A 394 15.46 26.63 16.83
C PHE A 394 15.40 25.27 16.14
N VAL A 395 16.55 24.68 15.86
CA VAL A 395 16.66 23.37 15.22
C VAL A 395 17.51 22.45 16.10
N GLY A 396 16.90 21.38 16.64
CA GLY A 396 17.57 20.49 17.59
C GLY A 396 18.48 19.46 16.94
N HIS A 397 17.97 18.72 15.95
CA HIS A 397 18.70 17.74 15.17
C HIS A 397 18.36 17.89 13.68
N ASN A 398 19.21 17.31 12.81
CA ASN A 398 19.07 17.38 11.36
C ASN A 398 18.96 18.81 10.80
N GLY A 399 19.74 19.75 11.35
CA GLY A 399 19.64 21.16 10.97
C GLY A 399 19.85 21.46 9.48
N GLY A 400 20.60 20.60 8.77
CA GLY A 400 20.85 20.74 7.34
C GLY A 400 19.62 20.50 6.47
N ASP A 401 18.59 19.83 6.99
CA ASP A 401 17.37 19.51 6.25
C ASP A 401 16.36 20.67 6.33
N ILE A 402 16.54 21.60 7.28
CA ILE A 402 15.66 22.75 7.47
C ILE A 402 16.15 23.98 6.70
N SER A 403 15.26 24.56 5.91
CA SER A 403 15.49 25.83 5.22
C SER A 403 14.24 26.71 5.24
N TRP A 404 14.39 27.99 4.94
CA TRP A 404 13.26 28.90 4.74
C TRP A 404 13.56 29.98 3.70
N GLU A 405 12.49 30.49 3.10
CA GLU A 405 12.46 31.56 2.12
C GLU A 405 11.40 32.59 2.54
N PHE A 406 11.64 33.87 2.29
CA PHE A 406 10.74 34.97 2.65
C PHE A 406 10.53 35.90 1.45
N TYR A 407 9.28 36.12 1.07
CA TYR A 407 8.87 36.85 -0.13
C TYR A 407 7.95 38.02 0.18
N ASN A 408 7.95 39.04 -0.69
CA ASN A 408 6.91 40.08 -0.71
C ASN A 408 5.66 39.64 -1.51
N GLY A 409 4.63 40.49 -1.56
CA GLY A 409 3.36 40.19 -2.22
C GLY A 409 3.45 40.06 -3.75
N SER A 410 4.56 40.52 -4.35
CA SER A 410 4.85 40.34 -5.77
C SER A 410 5.60 39.03 -6.10
N GLY A 411 5.95 38.24 -5.08
CA GLY A 411 6.74 37.02 -5.21
C GLY A 411 8.25 37.24 -5.33
N GLU A 412 8.75 38.44 -5.02
CA GLU A 412 10.20 38.69 -4.95
C GLU A 412 10.77 38.11 -3.66
N LEU A 413 11.85 37.33 -3.78
CA LEU A 413 12.57 36.77 -2.64
C LEU A 413 13.35 37.88 -1.92
N LEU A 414 13.02 38.13 -0.65
CA LEU A 414 13.63 39.16 0.18
C LEU A 414 14.72 38.61 1.11
N ALA A 415 14.54 37.39 1.63
CA ALA A 415 15.50 36.71 2.48
C ALA A 415 15.34 35.18 2.42
N GLU A 416 16.39 34.46 2.78
CA GLU A 416 16.40 33.00 2.89
C GLU A 416 17.39 32.57 3.98
N GLY A 417 17.25 31.33 4.46
CA GLY A 417 18.21 30.72 5.37
C GLY A 417 18.13 29.19 5.38
N GLY A 418 19.25 28.51 5.59
CA GLY A 418 19.35 27.04 5.62
C GLY A 418 20.73 26.59 6.10
N ASP A 419 21.06 25.31 5.86
CA ASP A 419 22.33 24.69 6.22
C ASP A 419 22.67 24.77 7.73
N TYR A 420 21.66 24.63 8.60
CA TYR A 420 21.86 24.77 10.04
C TYR A 420 22.59 23.59 10.66
N VAL A 421 23.24 23.83 11.80
CA VAL A 421 23.80 22.75 12.63
C VAL A 421 22.82 22.33 13.72
N ASN A 422 23.03 21.14 14.28
CA ASN A 422 22.22 20.63 15.38
C ASN A 422 22.33 21.53 16.63
N ASN A 423 21.19 21.78 17.28
CA ASN A 423 21.01 22.68 18.42
C ASN A 423 21.34 24.15 18.13
N GLU A 424 21.01 24.63 16.93
CA GLU A 424 21.20 26.01 16.53
C GLU A 424 19.94 26.84 16.77
N THR A 425 20.10 28.10 17.21
CA THR A 425 19.01 29.08 17.28
C THR A 425 19.34 30.29 16.42
N VAL A 426 18.49 30.56 15.45
CA VAL A 426 18.55 31.72 14.56
C VAL A 426 17.54 32.76 15.04
N ASN A 427 17.97 34.02 15.10
CA ASN A 427 17.08 35.14 15.36
C ASN A 427 17.40 36.25 14.35
N MET A 428 16.38 36.79 13.70
CA MET A 428 16.54 37.94 12.81
C MET A 428 15.24 38.71 12.67
N THR A 429 15.33 39.99 12.34
CA THR A 429 14.20 40.78 11.87
C THR A 429 14.06 40.56 10.37
N LEU A 430 12.85 40.24 9.91
CA LEU A 430 12.55 40.05 8.50
C LEU A 430 12.61 41.40 7.75
N PRO A 431 13.12 41.42 6.51
CA PRO A 431 13.23 42.65 5.71
C PRO A 431 11.87 43.09 5.17
N ILE A 432 11.11 43.84 5.98
CA ILE A 432 9.81 44.40 5.62
C ILE A 432 9.98 45.90 5.37
N ASP A 433 9.80 46.32 4.12
CA ASP A 433 10.12 47.68 3.65
C ASP A 433 8.87 48.56 3.41
N GLY A 434 7.68 48.02 3.62
CA GLY A 434 6.42 48.74 3.50
C GLY A 434 5.20 47.83 3.68
N SER A 435 4.02 48.44 3.61
CA SER A 435 2.76 47.69 3.68
C SER A 435 2.60 46.80 2.46
N ASP A 436 2.50 45.48 2.72
CA ASP A 436 2.39 44.43 1.70
C ASP A 436 1.95 43.12 2.36
N CYS A 437 1.55 42.14 1.53
CA CYS A 437 1.28 40.77 1.94
C CYS A 437 2.57 39.95 1.85
N TYR A 438 3.12 39.54 2.99
CA TYR A 438 4.38 38.81 3.02
C TYR A 438 4.15 37.30 3.17
N ASN A 439 5.06 36.51 2.58
CA ASN A 439 5.01 35.05 2.65
C ASN A 439 6.32 34.46 3.19
N PHE A 440 6.21 33.63 4.22
CA PHE A 440 7.32 32.88 4.79
C PHE A 440 7.13 31.39 4.50
N VAL A 441 8.09 30.77 3.82
CA VAL A 441 8.08 29.35 3.47
C VAL A 441 9.14 28.65 4.31
N LEU A 442 8.73 27.73 5.17
CA LEU A 442 9.61 26.80 5.89
C LEU A 442 9.62 25.46 5.15
N ARG A 443 10.79 24.84 4.99
CA ARG A 443 10.95 23.54 4.35
C ARG A 443 11.75 22.61 5.23
N ASP A 444 11.36 21.35 5.22
CA ASP A 444 12.12 20.21 5.70
C ASP A 444 12.34 19.25 4.53
N GLN A 445 13.59 19.04 4.14
CA GLN A 445 13.94 18.25 2.97
C GLN A 445 13.57 16.76 3.10
N VAL A 446 13.46 16.25 4.32
CA VAL A 446 13.26 14.81 4.60
C VAL A 446 11.86 14.52 5.13
N GLY A 447 11.11 15.54 5.53
CA GLY A 447 9.74 15.41 6.06
C GLY A 447 9.69 14.70 7.42
N ASP A 448 10.76 14.80 8.22
CA ASP A 448 10.85 14.21 9.56
C ASP A 448 10.61 15.22 10.70
N GLY A 449 10.29 16.47 10.33
CA GLY A 449 10.01 17.58 11.20
C GLY A 449 11.21 18.10 11.99
N PHE A 450 10.92 18.74 13.11
CA PHE A 450 11.96 19.20 14.04
C PHE A 450 12.48 18.07 14.94
N MET A 451 13.17 17.11 14.32
CA MET A 451 13.85 16.01 15.00
C MET A 451 14.71 16.50 16.18
N GLY A 452 14.63 15.82 17.32
CA GLY A 452 15.35 16.21 18.54
C GLY A 452 14.81 17.47 19.25
N GLY A 453 13.65 17.97 18.82
CA GLY A 453 13.02 19.18 19.32
C GLY A 453 13.44 20.40 18.52
N GLY A 454 12.52 21.33 18.28
CA GLY A 454 12.77 22.53 17.49
C GLY A 454 11.52 23.39 17.47
N TYR A 455 11.64 24.59 16.90
CA TYR A 455 10.47 25.43 16.66
C TYR A 455 10.77 26.58 15.70
N LEU A 456 9.71 27.05 15.03
CA LEU A 456 9.67 28.35 14.36
C LEU A 456 8.74 29.29 15.16
N LYS A 457 9.18 30.53 15.36
CA LYS A 457 8.35 31.65 15.85
C LYS A 457 8.48 32.84 14.92
N LEU A 458 7.36 33.42 14.52
CA LEU A 458 7.31 34.80 14.03
C LEU A 458 6.66 35.68 15.10
N LYS A 459 7.25 36.85 15.33
CA LYS A 459 6.84 37.77 16.38
C LYS A 459 6.62 39.16 15.82
N ASP A 460 5.53 39.78 16.21
CA ASP A 460 5.25 41.18 15.92
C ASP A 460 5.39 41.99 17.22
N ASP A 461 6.27 43.00 17.24
CA ASP A 461 6.57 43.80 18.44
C ASP A 461 6.89 42.98 19.71
N GLY A 462 7.38 41.74 19.53
CA GLY A 462 7.73 40.80 20.59
C GLY A 462 6.64 39.78 20.96
N ASP A 463 5.41 39.95 20.49
CA ASP A 463 4.31 39.00 20.68
C ASP A 463 4.34 37.93 19.58
N VAL A 464 4.19 36.66 19.97
CA VAL A 464 4.26 35.52 19.04
C VAL A 464 2.90 35.34 18.36
N PHE A 465 2.83 35.53 17.04
CA PHE A 465 1.62 35.28 16.25
C PHE A 465 1.68 33.97 15.46
N VAL A 466 2.89 33.44 15.21
CA VAL A 466 3.09 32.10 14.63
C VAL A 466 4.00 31.29 15.53
N TYR A 467 3.60 30.06 15.85
CA TYR A 467 4.42 29.11 16.60
C TYR A 467 4.26 27.69 16.06
N ILE A 468 5.33 27.12 15.52
CA ILE A 468 5.35 25.76 14.96
C ILE A 468 6.33 24.91 15.76
N THR A 469 5.88 23.76 16.22
CA THR A 469 6.67 22.79 17.02
C THR A 469 6.59 21.35 16.54
N ASP A 470 5.69 21.04 15.61
CA ASP A 470 5.27 19.68 15.28
C ASP A 470 5.95 19.15 14.01
N GLU A 471 5.64 17.90 13.65
CA GLU A 471 6.17 17.19 12.47
C GLU A 471 5.86 17.99 11.20
N LEU A 472 6.90 18.34 10.44
CA LEU A 472 6.79 19.00 9.13
C LEU A 472 6.72 17.87 8.11
N GLU A 473 5.61 17.75 7.38
CA GLU A 473 5.48 16.68 6.38
C GLU A 473 6.35 16.91 5.14
N ASP A 474 6.73 18.17 4.85
CA ASP A 474 7.78 18.58 3.87
C ASP A 474 7.93 20.11 3.81
N LEU A 475 6.82 20.87 3.89
CA LEU A 475 6.79 22.32 3.68
C LEU A 475 5.62 23.00 4.41
N ILE A 476 5.87 24.17 5.00
CA ILE A 476 4.83 25.05 5.55
C ILE A 476 4.96 26.47 4.97
N GLY A 477 3.87 26.99 4.42
CA GLY A 477 3.75 28.41 4.04
C GLY A 477 2.95 29.20 5.09
N ILE A 478 3.46 30.37 5.47
CA ILE A 478 2.83 31.30 6.40
C ILE A 478 2.63 32.64 5.68
N THR A 479 1.43 33.22 5.76
CA THR A 479 1.13 34.52 5.16
C THR A 479 0.67 35.49 6.24
N PHE A 480 1.17 36.73 6.20
CA PHE A 480 0.72 37.82 7.06
C PHE A 480 0.76 39.14 6.28
N HIS A 481 -0.12 40.07 6.62
CA HIS A 481 -0.06 41.44 6.12
C HIS A 481 0.71 42.29 7.14
N ALA A 482 1.61 43.15 6.66
CA ALA A 482 2.29 44.12 7.52
C ALA A 482 1.84 45.53 7.12
N ASP A 483 1.56 46.43 8.09
CA ASP A 483 1.24 47.85 7.86
C ASP A 483 1.82 48.78 8.96
#